data_AF-F3FST8-F1
#
_entry.id   AF-F3FST8-F1
#
_cell.length_a   1.000
_cell.length_b   1.000
_cell.length_c   1.000
_cell.angle_alpha   90.00
_cell.angle_beta   90.00
_cell.angle_gamma   90.00
#
_symmetry.space_group_name_H-M   'P 1'
#
loop_
_entity.id
_entity.type
_entity.pdbx_description
1 polymer ?
#
loop_
_entity_poly.entity_id
_entity_poly.type
_entity_poly.pdbx_seq_one_letter_code
_entity_poly.pdbx_strand_id
1 'polypeptide(L)' 'MSDSLIIEPSSPADACVIWLHGLGADRYDFLPVAEALQESLRSTRFVLPQAPTRAVTVNGG' A
#
# COMPACT_ATOMS: atom_id res chain seq x y z
N MET A 1 4.59 -15.28 -2.17
CA MET A 1 4.57 -13.81 -2.07
C MET A 1 3.21 -13.45 -1.52
N SER A 2 3.12 -12.59 -0.52
CA SER A 2 1.81 -12.16 -0.02
C SER A 2 1.16 -11.23 -1.05
N ASP A 3 -0.15 -11.39 -1.26
CA ASP A 3 -0.88 -10.57 -2.23
C ASP A 3 -0.85 -9.08 -1.82
N SER A 4 -0.86 -8.20 -2.81
CA SER A 4 -0.98 -6.75 -2.55
C SER A 4 -2.41 -6.42 -2.11
N LEU A 5 -2.56 -5.43 -1.24
CA LEU A 5 -3.87 -4.83 -0.97
C LEU A 5 -4.18 -3.84 -2.09
N ILE A 6 -5.29 -4.06 -2.79
CA ILE A 6 -5.76 -3.19 -3.87
C ILE A 6 -6.97 -2.43 -3.37
N ILE A 7 -6.92 -1.11 -3.48
CA ILE A 7 -8.03 -0.22 -3.15
C ILE A 7 -8.51 0.39 -4.47
N GLU A 8 -9.69 -0.04 -4.90
CA GLU A 8 -10.30 0.47 -6.12
C GLU A 8 -10.92 1.85 -5.88
N PRO A 9 -10.80 2.77 -6.83
CA PRO A 9 -11.46 4.07 -6.76
C PRO A 9 -12.95 4.00 -7.10
N SER A 10 -13.69 5.07 -6.82
CA SER A 10 -15.13 5.15 -7.12
C SER A 10 -15.46 5.29 -8.61
N SER A 11 -14.52 5.79 -9.41
CA SER A 11 -14.63 5.91 -10.87
C SER A 11 -13.67 4.93 -11.54
N PRO A 12 -13.87 4.59 -12.83
CA PRO A 12 -12.91 3.75 -13.55
C PRO A 12 -11.48 4.28 -13.39
N ALA A 13 -10.56 3.42 -12.97
CA ALA A 13 -9.21 3.83 -12.66
C ALA A 13 -8.46 4.27 -13.94
N ASP A 14 -7.92 5.48 -13.93
CA ASP A 14 -7.06 6.04 -14.98
C ASP A 14 -5.64 6.39 -14.48
N ALA A 15 -5.44 6.30 -13.15
CA ALA A 15 -4.15 6.48 -12.49
C ALA A 15 -3.94 5.38 -11.42
N CYS A 16 -2.67 5.20 -11.02
CA CYS A 16 -2.28 4.23 -10.00
C CYS A 16 -1.15 4.77 -9.12
N VAL A 17 -1.30 4.61 -7.80
CA VAL A 17 -0.24 4.83 -6.81
C VAL A 17 0.17 3.48 -6.24
N ILE A 18 1.46 3.19 -6.29
CA ILE A 18 2.07 2.03 -5.61
C ILE A 18 2.80 2.55 -4.37
N TRP A 19 2.40 2.10 -3.19
CA TRP A 19 2.90 2.65 -1.94
C TRP A 19 3.48 1.56 -1.03
N LEU A 20 4.79 1.60 -0.81
CA LEU A 20 5.50 0.64 0.03
C LEU A 20 5.53 1.12 1.49
N HIS A 21 5.21 0.23 2.41
CA HIS A 21 5.27 0.50 3.85
C HIS A 21 6.72 0.57 4.38
N GLY A 22 6.88 1.06 5.60
CA GLY A 22 8.17 1.13 6.29
C GLY A 22 8.66 -0.21 6.86
N LEU A 23 9.84 -0.20 7.48
CA LEU A 23 10.42 -1.38 8.14
C LEU A 23 9.50 -1.88 9.28
N GLY A 24 9.19 -3.19 9.27
CA GLY A 24 8.40 -3.84 10.33
C GLY A 24 6.89 -3.65 10.22
N ALA A 25 6.43 -2.85 9.27
CA ALA A 25 5.01 -2.65 8.97
C ALA A 25 4.46 -3.69 7.99
N ASP A 26 3.20 -3.54 7.61
CA ASP A 26 2.51 -4.38 6.64
C ASP A 26 1.71 -3.56 5.61
N ARG A 27 1.07 -4.25 4.67
CA ARG A 27 0.28 -3.66 3.58
C ARG A 27 -0.91 -2.81 4.03
N TYR A 28 -1.30 -2.83 5.31
CA TYR A 28 -2.40 -2.02 5.85
C TYR A 28 -1.93 -0.70 6.48
N ASP A 29 -0.61 -0.51 6.68
CA ASP A 29 -0.02 0.67 7.33
C ASP A 29 -0.49 1.99 6.70
N PHE A 30 -0.62 2.01 5.37
CA PHE A 30 -1.08 3.17 4.60
C PHE A 30 -2.55 3.11 4.16
N LEU A 31 -3.34 2.09 4.56
CA LEU A 31 -4.75 1.99 4.16
C LEU A 31 -5.56 3.25 4.52
N PRO A 32 -5.51 3.79 5.77
CA PRO A 32 -6.28 4.99 6.12
C PRO A 32 -5.86 6.22 5.32
N VAL A 33 -4.57 6.32 4.95
CA VAL A 33 -4.05 7.43 4.14
C VAL A 33 -4.53 7.31 2.70
N ALA A 34 -4.53 6.10 2.14
CA ALA A 34 -5.03 5.83 0.80
C ALA A 34 -6.54 6.13 0.69
N GLU A 35 -7.35 5.71 1.68
CA GLU A 35 -8.78 6.01 1.73
C GLU A 35 -9.04 7.52 1.82
N ALA A 36 -8.32 8.24 2.68
CA ALA A 36 -8.44 9.70 2.79
C ALA A 36 -8.09 10.42 1.48
N LEU A 37 -7.04 9.97 0.77
CA LEU A 37 -6.68 10.55 -0.51
C LEU A 37 -7.70 10.24 -1.61
N GLN A 38 -8.32 9.07 -1.60
CA GLN A 38 -9.34 8.67 -2.58
C GLN A 38 -10.59 9.57 -2.55
N GLU A 39 -10.87 10.24 -1.44
CA GLU A 39 -11.95 11.25 -1.38
C GLU A 39 -11.76 12.35 -2.45
N SER A 40 -10.50 12.69 -2.73
CA SER A 40 -10.09 13.67 -3.74
C SER A 40 -9.64 13.02 -5.07
N LEU A 41 -8.98 11.86 -5.00
CA LEU A 41 -8.41 11.15 -6.15
C LEU A 41 -9.35 10.03 -6.65
N ARG A 42 -10.51 10.44 -7.16
CA ARG A 42 -11.66 9.55 -7.42
C ARG A 42 -11.49 8.52 -8.53
N SER A 43 -10.42 8.58 -9.32
CA SER A 43 -10.05 7.64 -10.39
C SER A 43 -8.65 7.03 -10.17
N THR A 44 -8.06 7.20 -8.99
CA THR A 44 -6.73 6.66 -8.67
C THR A 44 -6.84 5.36 -7.87
N ARG A 45 -6.30 4.27 -8.43
CA ARG A 45 -6.13 3.00 -7.72
C ARG A 45 -4.94 3.09 -6.78
N PHE A 46 -5.06 2.52 -5.59
CA PHE A 46 -3.92 2.32 -4.69
C PHE A 46 -3.55 0.84 -4.63
N VAL A 47 -2.26 0.54 -4.79
CA VAL A 47 -1.70 -0.80 -4.65
C VAL A 47 -0.67 -0.77 -3.51
N LEU A 48 -0.98 -1.47 -2.43
CA LEU A 48 -0.18 -1.52 -1.20
C LEU A 48 0.44 -2.92 -1.09
N PRO A 49 1.68 -3.12 -1.59
CA PRO A 49 2.36 -4.41 -1.51
C PRO A 49 2.85 -4.71 -0.09
N GLN A 50 3.01 -6.00 0.19
CA GLN A 50 3.62 -6.51 1.41
C GLN A 50 5.08 -6.88 1.16
N ALA A 51 6.01 -6.35 1.94
CA ALA A 51 7.40 -6.81 1.91
C ALA A 51 7.49 -8.26 2.42
N PRO A 52 8.35 -9.12 1.83
CA PRO A 52 8.57 -10.47 2.35
C PRO A 52 9.21 -10.41 3.73
N THR A 53 8.76 -11.27 4.64
CA THR A 53 9.37 -11.43 5.95
C THR A 53 10.80 -11.95 5.81
N ARG A 54 11.77 -11.20 6.33
CA ARG A 54 13.19 -11.56 6.35
C ARG A 54 13.90 -10.89 7.52
N ALA A 55 15.00 -11.50 7.95
CA ALA A 55 15.89 -10.95 8.96
C ALA A 55 16.48 -9.60 8.51
N VAL A 56 16.69 -8.69 9.46
CA VAL A 56 17.20 -7.34 9.26
C VAL A 56 18.50 -7.18 10.03
N THR A 57 19.61 -7.21 9.30
CA THR A 57 20.97 -7.25 9.87
C THR A 57 21.29 -6.09 10.80
N VAL A 58 20.79 -4.87 10.51
CA VAL A 58 20.99 -3.70 11.39
C VAL A 58 20.30 -3.85 12.75
N ASN A 59 19.30 -4.73 12.85
CA ASN A 59 18.58 -5.07 14.08
C ASN A 59 19.07 -6.38 14.71
N GLY A 60 20.22 -6.92 14.28
CA GLY A 60 20.80 -8.14 14.84
C GLY A 60 20.21 -9.45 14.29
N GLY A 61 19.40 -9.38 13.22
CA GLY A 61 18.71 -10.53 12.64
C GLY A 61 17.20 -10.41 12.83
#